data_AF-A0A4R5LTM3-F1
#
_entry.id   AF-A0A4R5LTM3-F1
#
_cell.length_a   1.000
_cell.length_b   1.000
_cell.length_c   1.000
_cell.angle_alpha   90.00
_cell.angle_beta   90.00
_cell.angle_gamma   90.00
#
_symmetry.space_group_name_H-M   'P 1'
#
loop_
_entity.id
_entity.type
_entity.pdbx_description
1 polymer ?
#
loop_
_entity_poly.entity_id
_entity_poly.type
_entity_poly.pdbx_seq_one_letter_code
_entity_poly.pdbx_strand_id
1 'polypeptide(L)' 'MIDKLREHESVDFICNTFQIPRSSYYDYKQRQAVIDVERLQLRSQVNQLFNDSRGAAGSRSIVTMLRDRGTHIGRFKVRA' A
#
# COMPACT_ATOMS: atom_id res chain seq x y z
N MET A 1 2.50 -6.38 -15.44
CA MET A 1 2.45 -7.40 -16.53
C MET A 1 1.75 -6.82 -17.76
N ILE A 2 0.50 -6.37 -17.65
CA ILE A 2 -0.24 -5.68 -18.74
C ILE A 2 0.55 -4.49 -19.32
N ASP A 3 1.16 -3.66 -18.47
CA ASP A 3 1.93 -2.50 -18.95
C ASP A 3 3.15 -2.86 -19.81
N LYS A 4 3.72 -4.06 -19.66
CA LYS A 4 4.84 -4.53 -20.50
C LYS A 4 4.39 -5.06 -21.86
N LEU A 5 3.11 -5.43 -21.99
CA LEU A 5 2.55 -6.06 -23.20
C LEU A 5 1.78 -5.07 -24.07
N ARG A 6 1.36 -3.93 -23.51
CA ARG A 6 0.60 -2.89 -24.24
C ARG A 6 1.35 -2.27 -25.43
N GLU A 7 2.67 -2.46 -25.50
CA GLU A 7 3.51 -2.01 -26.61
C GLU A 7 3.41 -2.95 -27.83
N HIS A 8 2.96 -4.19 -27.61
CA HIS A 8 2.86 -5.21 -28.64
C HIS A 8 1.41 -5.49 -29.06
N GLU A 9 0.44 -5.30 -28.16
CA GLU A 9 -0.98 -5.60 -28.41
C GLU A 9 -1.89 -4.58 -27.73
N SER A 10 -3.15 -4.53 -28.17
CA SER A 10 -4.13 -3.62 -27.55
C SER A 10 -4.40 -4.00 -26.08
N VAL A 11 -4.57 -3.00 -25.21
CA VAL A 11 -4.93 -3.21 -23.79
C VAL A 11 -6.21 -4.04 -23.67
N ASP A 12 -7.14 -3.90 -24.62
CA ASP A 12 -8.38 -4.67 -24.65
C ASP A 12 -8.13 -6.17 -24.85
N PHE A 13 -7.36 -6.52 -25.88
CA PHE A 13 -6.99 -7.90 -26.16
C PHE A 13 -6.23 -8.54 -24.98
N ILE A 14 -5.28 -7.80 -24.40
CA ILE A 14 -4.50 -8.25 -23.25
C ILE A 14 -5.41 -8.48 -22.03
N CYS A 15 -6.27 -7.52 -21.70
CA CYS A 15 -7.22 -7.62 -20.59
C CYS A 15 -8.17 -8.82 -20.76
N ASN A 16 -8.70 -9.01 -21.97
CA ASN A 16 -9.58 -10.14 -22.29
C ASN A 16 -8.85 -11.49 -22.17
N THR A 17 -7.61 -11.57 -22.66
CA THR A 17 -6.77 -12.78 -22.56
C THR A 17 -6.52 -13.18 -21.11
N PHE A 18 -6.30 -12.19 -20.23
CA PHE A 18 -6.10 -12.43 -18.80
C PHE A 18 -7.40 -12.45 -17.98
N GLN A 19 -8.57 -12.33 -18.63
CA GLN A 19 -9.88 -12.25 -17.97
C GLN A 19 -9.96 -11.13 -16.91
N ILE A 20 -9.28 -10.01 -17.16
CA ILE A 20 -9.29 -8.82 -16.31
C ILE A 20 -10.23 -7.78 -16.93
N PRO A 21 -11.23 -7.26 -16.20
CA PRO A 21 -12.03 -6.15 -16.71
C PRO A 21 -11.16 -4.93 -17.03
N ARG A 22 -11.41 -4.28 -18.17
CA ARG A 22 -10.65 -3.10 -18.61
C ARG A 22 -10.68 -1.97 -17.57
N SER A 23 -11.83 -1.80 -16.88
CA SER A 23 -11.98 -0.86 -15.77
C SER A 23 -11.02 -1.15 -14.63
N SER A 24 -10.90 -2.42 -14.21
CA SER A 24 -9.97 -2.84 -13.15
C SER A 24 -8.51 -2.50 -13.49
N TYR A 25 -8.10 -2.61 -14.75
CA TYR A 25 -6.76 -2.20 -15.19
C TYR A 25 -6.56 -0.69 -15.01
N TYR A 26 -7.49 0.13 -15.47
CA TYR A 26 -7.39 1.59 -15.34
C TYR A 26 -7.50 2.06 -13.88
N ASP A 27 -8.35 1.44 -13.07
CA ASP A 27 -8.44 1.70 -11.63
C ASP A 27 -7.14 1.35 -10.91
N TYR A 28 -6.50 0.24 -11.29
CA TYR A 28 -5.18 -0.12 -10.77
C TYR A 28 -4.12 0.90 -11.19
N LYS A 29 -4.10 1.29 -12.46
CA LYS A 29 -3.15 2.26 -13.00
C LYS A 29 -3.29 3.63 -12.34
N GLN A 30 -4.53 4.08 -12.12
CA GLN A 30 -4.81 5.32 -11.42
C GLN A 30 -4.32 5.26 -9.97
N ARG A 31 -4.56 4.15 -9.26
CA ARG A 31 -4.07 3.94 -7.89
C ARG A 31 -2.54 3.91 -7.81
N GLN A 32 -1.85 3.34 -8.80
CA GLN A 32 -0.39 3.34 -8.84
C GLN A 32 0.23 4.72 -9.10
N ALA A 33 -0.47 5.60 -9.83
CA ALA A 33 0.03 6.93 -10.11
C ALA A 33 0.03 7.86 -8.89
N VAL A 34 -0.69 7.50 -7.82
CA VAL A 34 -0.87 8.34 -6.63
C VAL A 34 0.01 7.82 -5.49
N ILE A 35 0.98 8.65 -5.09
CA ILE A 35 1.74 8.40 -3.86
C ILE A 35 0.85 8.81 -2.67
N ASP A 36 0.46 7.82 -1.86
CA ASP A 36 -0.22 8.06 -0.59
C ASP A 36 0.79 8.52 0.47
N VAL A 37 0.95 9.84 0.56
CA VAL A 37 1.91 10.50 1.47
C VAL A 37 1.61 10.19 2.93
N GLU A 38 0.34 10.17 3.32
CA GLU A 38 -0.07 9.84 4.69
C GLU A 38 0.35 8.41 5.07
N ARG A 39 0.16 7.47 4.14
CA ARG A 39 0.60 6.07 4.34
C ARG A 39 2.11 5.95 4.41
N LEU A 40 2.85 6.71 3.60
CA LEU A 40 4.31 6.71 3.65
C LEU A 40 4.83 7.24 5.00
N GLN A 41 4.26 8.35 5.48
CA GLN A 41 4.57 8.93 6.79
C GLN A 41 4.24 7.95 7.92
N LEU A 42 3.06 7.31 7.87
CA LEU A 42 2.67 6.32 8.86
C LEU A 42 3.65 5.14 8.90
N ARG A 43 4.05 4.63 7.73
CA ARG A 43 5.04 3.54 7.63
C ARG A 43 6.39 3.93 8.21
N SER A 44 6.82 5.17 8.01
CA SER A 44 8.04 5.71 8.62
C SER A 44 7.94 5.70 10.15
N GLN A 45 6.85 6.21 10.73
CA GLN A 45 6.65 6.21 12.19
C GLN A 45 6.59 4.80 12.78
N VAL A 46 5.90 3.87 12.11
CA VAL A 46 5.82 2.46 12.52
C VAL A 46 7.22 1.84 12.53
N ASN A 47 8.01 2.03 11.47
CA ASN A 47 9.36 1.49 11.38
C ASN A 47 10.26 2.05 12.47
N GLN A 48 10.15 3.35 12.76
CA GLN A 48 10.90 3.97 13.84
C GLN A 48 10.57 3.33 15.18
N LEU A 49 9.28 3.21 15.53
CA LEU A 49 8.84 2.59 16.78
C LEU A 49 9.26 1.11 16.90
N PHE A 50 9.19 0.37 15.80
CA PHE A 50 9.63 -1.01 15.76
C PHE A 50 11.14 -1.13 16.03
N ASN A 51 11.95 -0.29 15.38
CA ASN A 51 13.40 -0.25 15.57
C ASN A 51 13.79 0.22 16.97
N ASP A 52 13.13 1.25 17.50
CA ASP A 52 13.33 1.76 18.87
C ASP A 52 13.06 0.64 19.91
N SER A 53 12.08 -0.22 19.63
CA SER A 53 11.77 -1.38 20.46
C SER A 53 12.69 -2.59 20.26
N ARG A 54 13.71 -2.48 19.39
CA ARG A 54 14.58 -3.58 18.95
C ARG A 54 13.80 -4.77 18.38
N GLY A 55 12.69 -4.48 17.69
CA GLY A 55 11.81 -5.47 17.08
C GLY A 55 10.83 -6.17 18.04
N ALA A 56 10.76 -5.78 19.32
CA ALA A 56 9.87 -6.40 20.30
C ALA A 56 8.42 -5.88 20.22
N ALA A 57 8.19 -4.67 19.73
CA ALA A 57 6.86 -4.06 19.70
C ALA A 57 5.98 -4.69 18.61
N GLY A 58 5.01 -5.49 19.04
CA GLY A 58 3.97 -6.01 18.16
C GLY A 58 2.98 -4.92 17.72
N SER A 59 2.12 -5.25 16.75
CA SER A 59 1.19 -4.27 16.15
C SER A 59 0.26 -3.58 17.15
N ARG A 60 -0.17 -4.27 18.23
CA ARG A 60 -0.98 -3.64 19.28
C ARG A 60 -0.16 -2.61 20.08
N SER A 61 1.08 -2.94 20.43
CA SER A 61 1.98 -2.02 21.13
C SER A 61 2.31 -0.79 20.28
N ILE A 62 2.56 -0.99 18.97
CA ILE A 62 2.80 0.12 18.05
C ILE A 62 1.57 1.04 17.93
N VAL A 63 0.35 0.49 17.91
CA VAL A 63 -0.87 1.33 17.94
C VAL A 63 -0.92 2.20 19.19
N THR A 64 -0.62 1.64 20.36
CA THR A 64 -0.57 2.41 21.61
C THR A 64 0.49 3.51 21.52
N MET A 65 1.71 3.17 21.10
CA MET A 65 2.80 4.13 20.97
C MET A 65 2.51 5.25 19.94
N LEU A 66 1.82 4.93 18.84
CA LEU A 66 1.38 5.94 17.86
C LEU A 66 0.31 6.86 18.43
N ARG A 67 -0.61 6.31 19.23
CA ARG A 67 -1.64 7.10 19.92
C ARG A 67 -1.00 8.08 20.90
N ASP A 68 0.03 7.66 21.63
CA ASP A 68 0.77 8.54 22.55
C ASP A 68 1.49 9.68 21.79
N ARG A 69 1.80 9.47 20.50
CA ARG A 69 2.34 10.49 19.58
C ARG A 69 1.25 11.29 18.83
N GLY A 70 -0.03 11.09 19.14
CA GLY A 70 -1.16 11.79 18.51
C GLY A 70 -1.68 11.15 17.21
N THR A 71 -1.12 10.02 16.77
CA THR A 71 -1.53 9.31 15.55
C THR A 71 -2.53 8.21 15.87
N HIS A 72 -3.81 8.44 15.56
CA HIS A 72 -4.87 7.47 15.83
C HIS A 72 -5.12 6.54 14.64
N ILE A 73 -4.65 5.30 14.73
CA ILE A 73 -4.87 4.25 13.71
C ILE A 73 -5.38 2.94 14.30
N GLY A 74 -6.03 2.13 13.46
CA GLY A 74 -6.36 0.74 13.77
C GLY A 74 -5.16 -0.21 13.56
N ARG A 75 -5.17 -1.35 14.26
CA ARG A 75 -4.08 -2.36 14.21
C ARG A 75 -3.68 -2.82 12.81
N PHE A 76 -4.62 -2.84 11.88
CA PHE A 76 -4.38 -3.34 10.53
C PHE A 76 -3.58 -2.35 9.67
N LYS A 77 -3.62 -1.05 10.00
CA LYS A 77 -2.82 -0.02 9.32
C LYS A 77 -1.33 -0.04 9.71
N VAL A 78 -0.94 -0.81 10.73
CA VAL A 78 0.48 -0.97 11.14
C VAL A 78 1.26 -1.83 10.13
N ARG A 79 0.61 -2.80 9.48
CA ARG A 79 1.27 -3.77 8.57
C ARG A 79 1.03 -3.48 7.09
N ALA A 80 0.20 -2.47 6.80
CA ALA A 80 -0.35 -2.21 5.48
C ALA A 80 0.59 -1.35 4.63
#